data_AF-A0A927NZY7-F1
#
_entry.id   AF-A0A927NZY7-F1
#
_cell.length_a   1.000
_cell.length_b   1.000
_cell.length_c   1.000
_cell.angle_alpha   90.00
_cell.angle_beta   90.00
_cell.angle_gamma   90.00
#
_symmetry.space_group_name_H-M   'P 1'
#
loop_
_entity.id
_entity.type
_entity.pdbx_description
1 polymer ?
#
loop_
_entity_poly.entity_id
_entity_poly.type
_entity_poly.pdbx_seq_one_letter_code
_entity_poly.pdbx_strand_id
1 'polypeptide(L)'
;MQKRSILFGFIAGLLVAAIVLSVLFIIPKKEEGKGCDSAEGVLFAYLTALKSLDYDEALSTFAIETAVEKMSLRESIELEEKYVYFYGTERFFDMYSTDDFSEKAMIEGRKRLINTYMIAPFYRVCMGLYREESSPGVVHYDNIENFDAEYIHGRDTEKIISDMEIGEIYRLEELPYALNISEEEIAGLLDQRQKILQADDIAVLAAEIRIDGEDYIILMQSVCYGKKWYNFMASENPLFKAQTDNGGLIRADELILK
;
A
#
# COMPACT_ATOMS: atom_id res chain seq x y z
N MET A 1 60.53 -20.52 7.78
CA MET A 1 59.13 -21.03 7.80
C MET A 1 58.19 -20.23 8.71
N GLN A 2 58.65 -19.67 9.83
CA GLN A 2 57.81 -19.04 10.86
C GLN A 2 57.10 -17.72 10.46
N LYS A 3 57.62 -16.94 9.49
CA LYS A 3 56.96 -15.70 9.03
C LYS A 3 55.73 -15.92 8.14
N ARG A 4 55.64 -17.08 7.46
CA ARG A 4 54.49 -17.40 6.60
C ARG A 4 53.26 -17.78 7.42
N SER A 5 53.43 -18.52 8.52
CA SER A 5 52.30 -18.94 9.38
C SER A 5 51.60 -17.77 10.08
N ILE A 6 52.35 -16.73 10.48
CA ILE A 6 51.79 -15.53 11.13
C ILE A 6 50.96 -14.70 10.13
N LEU A 7 51.44 -14.56 8.89
CA LEU A 7 50.73 -13.80 7.85
C LEU A 7 49.40 -14.48 7.46
N PHE A 8 49.38 -15.81 7.37
CA PHE A 8 48.15 -16.57 7.10
C PHE A 8 47.14 -16.46 8.24
N GLY A 9 47.57 -16.49 9.51
CA GLY A 9 46.69 -16.31 10.66
C GLY A 9 46.07 -14.92 10.73
N PHE A 10 46.82 -13.87 10.36
CA PHE A 10 46.32 -12.49 10.35
C PHE A 10 45.30 -12.24 9.22
N ILE A 11 45.55 -12.80 8.03
CA ILE A 11 44.61 -12.71 6.89
C ILE A 11 43.33 -13.48 7.18
N ALA A 12 43.42 -14.68 7.77
CA ALA A 12 42.25 -15.46 8.17
C ALA A 12 41.43 -14.74 9.25
N GLY A 13 42.08 -14.11 10.24
CA GLY A 13 41.41 -13.33 11.28
C GLY A 13 40.68 -12.10 10.72
N LEU A 14 41.28 -11.38 9.77
CA LEU A 14 40.65 -10.24 9.09
C LEU A 14 39.46 -10.67 8.23
N LEU A 15 39.54 -11.81 7.55
CA LEU A 15 38.44 -12.36 6.75
C LEU A 15 37.25 -12.77 7.64
N VAL A 16 37.51 -13.42 8.77
CA VAL A 16 36.44 -13.78 9.72
C VAL A 16 35.82 -12.52 10.34
N ALA A 17 36.62 -11.52 10.71
CA ALA A 17 36.10 -10.26 11.23
C ALA A 17 35.26 -9.49 10.18
N ALA A 18 35.69 -9.49 8.92
CA ALA A 18 34.93 -8.88 7.82
C ALA A 18 33.61 -9.62 7.55
N ILE A 19 33.60 -10.95 7.62
CA ILE A 19 32.38 -11.77 7.48
C ILE A 19 31.43 -11.50 8.66
N VAL A 20 31.94 -11.49 9.90
CA VAL A 20 31.13 -11.20 11.10
C VAL A 20 30.58 -9.76 11.04
N LEU A 21 31.37 -8.79 10.60
CA LEU A 21 30.89 -7.42 10.36
C LEU A 21 29.83 -7.38 9.24
N SER A 22 30.01 -8.10 8.15
CA SER A 22 29.01 -8.14 7.06
C SER A 22 27.70 -8.81 7.46
N VAL A 23 27.74 -9.79 8.38
CA VAL A 23 26.55 -10.43 8.96
C VAL A 23 25.88 -9.53 10.02
N LEU A 24 26.65 -8.72 10.75
CA LEU A 24 26.14 -7.74 11.73
C LEU A 24 25.56 -6.47 11.08
N PHE A 25 25.89 -6.20 9.82
CA PHE A 25 25.35 -5.08 9.02
C PHE A 25 24.35 -5.56 7.96
N ILE A 26 23.57 -6.61 8.24
CA ILE A 26 22.30 -6.80 7.52
C ILE A 26 21.36 -5.70 8.02
N ILE A 27 21.50 -4.51 7.43
CA ILE A 27 20.51 -3.46 7.56
C ILE A 27 19.22 -4.05 6.99
N PRO A 28 18.13 -4.14 7.77
CA PRO A 28 16.86 -4.57 7.21
C PRO A 28 16.56 -3.68 6.00
N LYS A 29 16.37 -4.30 4.83
CA LYS A 29 15.96 -3.58 3.62
C LYS A 29 14.64 -2.90 3.97
N LYS A 30 14.59 -1.58 3.86
CA LYS A 30 13.32 -0.86 3.94
C LYS A 30 12.51 -1.22 2.71
N GLU A 31 11.24 -1.52 2.92
CA GLU A 31 10.29 -1.80 1.85
C GLU A 31 9.73 -0.48 1.32
N GLU A 32 9.46 0.49 2.21
CA GLU A 32 9.12 1.85 1.82
C GLU A 32 10.27 2.51 1.04
N GLY A 33 9.91 3.07 -0.12
CA GLY A 33 10.80 3.80 -0.99
C GLY A 33 11.11 5.21 -0.49
N LYS A 34 11.69 6.04 -1.38
CA LYS A 34 12.04 7.43 -1.05
C LYS A 34 10.87 8.42 -1.12
N GLY A 35 9.70 7.96 -1.57
CA GLY A 35 8.55 8.78 -1.89
C GLY A 35 8.76 9.68 -3.11
N CYS A 36 7.69 10.34 -3.54
CA CYS A 36 7.69 11.27 -4.67
C CYS A 36 7.58 12.73 -4.21
N ASP A 37 7.78 13.67 -5.14
CA ASP A 37 7.65 15.10 -4.87
C ASP A 37 6.18 15.60 -4.91
N SER A 38 5.25 14.78 -5.39
CA SER A 38 3.81 15.07 -5.42
C SER A 38 2.96 13.82 -5.18
N ALA A 39 1.71 14.02 -4.78
CA ALA A 39 0.74 12.95 -4.55
C ALA A 39 0.43 12.19 -5.86
N GLU A 40 0.22 12.91 -6.94
CA GLU A 40 -0.05 12.36 -8.28
C GLU A 40 1.14 11.55 -8.78
N GLY A 41 2.35 12.01 -8.48
CA GLY A 41 3.59 11.31 -8.82
C GLY A 41 3.69 9.94 -8.17
N VAL A 42 3.25 9.80 -6.91
CA VAL A 42 3.33 8.51 -6.21
C VAL A 42 2.22 7.54 -6.63
N LEU A 43 1.02 8.03 -6.97
CA LEU A 43 -0.01 7.18 -7.57
C LEU A 43 0.42 6.71 -8.97
N PHE A 44 0.97 7.61 -9.78
CA PHE A 44 1.49 7.26 -11.11
C PHE A 44 2.62 6.23 -11.04
N ALA A 45 3.56 6.40 -10.10
CA ALA A 45 4.66 5.45 -9.88
C ALA A 45 4.13 4.05 -9.53
N TYR A 46 3.12 3.98 -8.65
CA TYR A 46 2.47 2.73 -8.26
C TYR A 46 1.84 2.01 -9.45
N LEU A 47 1.03 2.72 -10.24
CA LEU A 47 0.37 2.14 -11.41
C LEU A 47 1.37 1.72 -12.50
N THR A 48 2.46 2.47 -12.66
CA THR A 48 3.54 2.15 -13.59
C THR A 48 4.30 0.89 -13.15
N ALA A 49 4.56 0.75 -11.86
CA ALA A 49 5.20 -0.44 -11.30
C ALA A 49 4.31 -1.68 -11.46
N LEU A 50 3.00 -1.56 -11.18
CA LEU A 50 2.03 -2.62 -11.44
C LEU A 50 1.99 -3.03 -12.91
N LYS A 51 1.89 -2.07 -13.83
CA LYS A 51 1.94 -2.33 -15.29
C LYS A 51 3.23 -3.05 -15.70
N SER A 52 4.33 -2.76 -15.01
CA SER A 52 5.64 -3.40 -15.27
C SER A 52 5.80 -4.74 -14.56
N LEU A 53 4.78 -5.19 -13.82
CA LEU A 53 4.80 -6.39 -12.97
C LEU A 53 5.92 -6.34 -11.90
N ASP A 54 6.34 -5.13 -11.51
CA ASP A 54 7.35 -4.89 -10.48
C ASP A 54 6.66 -4.65 -9.14
N TYR A 55 6.36 -5.74 -8.44
CA TYR A 55 5.62 -5.70 -7.17
C TYR A 55 6.40 -5.03 -6.04
N ASP A 56 7.71 -5.24 -6.00
CA ASP A 56 8.59 -4.62 -5.02
C ASP A 56 8.57 -3.11 -5.20
N GLU A 57 8.69 -2.62 -6.44
CA GLU A 57 8.60 -1.19 -6.73
C GLU A 57 7.20 -0.66 -6.41
N ALA A 58 6.13 -1.39 -6.76
CA ALA A 58 4.75 -0.99 -6.45
C ALA A 58 4.53 -0.85 -4.94
N LEU A 59 4.99 -1.84 -4.16
CA LEU A 59 4.93 -1.82 -2.69
C LEU A 59 5.75 -0.66 -2.11
N SER A 60 6.90 -0.35 -2.70
CA SER A 60 7.77 0.74 -2.23
C SER A 60 7.16 2.14 -2.36
N THR A 61 6.11 2.30 -3.16
CA THR A 61 5.39 3.58 -3.26
C THR A 61 4.54 3.89 -2.02
N PHE A 62 4.32 2.92 -1.14
CA PHE A 62 3.45 3.06 0.02
C PHE A 62 4.20 3.53 1.28
N ALA A 63 3.50 4.26 2.14
CA ALA A 63 3.93 4.49 3.51
C ALA A 63 3.71 3.19 4.30
N ILE A 64 4.81 2.58 4.72
CA ILE A 64 4.85 1.31 5.44
C ILE A 64 5.50 1.56 6.80
N GLU A 65 6.82 1.66 6.83
CA GLU A 65 7.57 1.92 8.07
C GLU A 65 7.21 3.28 8.66
N THR A 66 7.14 4.32 7.83
CA THR A 66 6.83 5.68 8.33
C THR A 66 5.40 5.75 8.89
N ALA A 67 4.44 5.04 8.27
CA ALA A 67 3.07 4.96 8.78
C ALA A 67 3.03 4.28 10.16
N VAL A 68 3.73 3.16 10.31
CA VAL A 68 3.84 2.42 11.59
C VAL A 68 4.49 3.29 12.68
N GLU A 69 5.51 4.08 12.32
CA GLU A 69 6.20 4.98 13.26
C GLU A 69 5.34 6.17 13.68
N LYS A 70 4.59 6.78 12.74
CA LYS A 70 3.94 8.08 12.94
C LYS A 70 2.49 8.00 13.38
N MET A 71 1.76 6.92 13.13
CA MET A 71 0.32 6.86 13.42
C MET A 71 0.02 7.06 14.91
N SER A 72 -0.92 7.97 15.22
CA SER A 72 -1.30 8.31 16.59
C SER A 72 -2.47 7.45 17.10
N LEU A 73 -2.20 6.57 18.06
CA LEU A 73 -3.24 5.84 18.80
C LEU A 73 -4.26 6.77 19.42
N ARG A 74 -3.74 7.82 20.04
CA ARG A 74 -4.55 8.75 20.81
C ARG A 74 -5.54 9.47 19.91
N GLU A 75 -5.07 10.03 18.80
CA GLU A 75 -5.94 10.73 17.85
C GLU A 75 -6.92 9.75 17.19
N SER A 76 -6.49 8.52 16.89
CA SER A 76 -7.39 7.49 16.36
C SER A 76 -8.55 7.17 17.32
N ILE A 77 -8.28 7.04 18.63
CA ILE A 77 -9.33 6.84 19.64
C ILE A 77 -10.21 8.08 19.79
N GLU A 78 -9.60 9.26 19.94
CA GLU A 78 -10.30 10.51 20.26
C GLU A 78 -11.18 10.99 19.11
N LEU A 79 -10.74 10.83 17.85
CA LEU A 79 -11.44 11.37 16.67
C LEU A 79 -12.39 10.38 16.01
N GLU A 80 -12.09 9.08 16.04
CA GLU A 80 -13.00 8.09 15.45
C GLU A 80 -14.04 7.57 16.46
N GLU A 81 -13.96 7.97 17.74
CA GLU A 81 -14.75 7.46 18.88
C GLU A 81 -14.78 5.91 18.96
N LYS A 82 -13.81 5.27 18.30
CA LYS A 82 -13.67 3.83 18.22
C LYS A 82 -12.85 3.36 19.41
N TYR A 83 -13.50 3.15 20.55
CA TYR A 83 -13.04 2.10 21.45
C TYR A 83 -13.39 0.77 20.80
N VAL A 84 -12.49 0.25 19.97
CA VAL A 84 -12.61 -1.15 19.56
C VAL A 84 -11.38 -1.93 19.96
N TYR A 85 -11.46 -2.50 21.15
CA TYR A 85 -10.58 -3.59 21.56
C TYR A 85 -11.06 -4.86 20.85
N PHE A 86 -10.62 -5.09 19.61
CA PHE A 86 -10.94 -6.30 18.87
C PHE A 86 -10.05 -7.47 19.34
N TYR A 87 -10.59 -8.34 20.18
CA TYR A 87 -10.01 -9.67 20.39
C TYR A 87 -10.42 -10.56 19.20
N GLY A 88 -9.49 -10.87 18.30
CA GLY A 88 -9.64 -11.99 17.36
C GLY A 88 -10.36 -11.72 16.04
N THR A 89 -10.42 -10.48 15.54
CA THR A 89 -10.78 -10.21 14.14
C THR A 89 -9.58 -9.65 13.39
N GLU A 90 -9.31 -10.14 12.18
CA GLU A 90 -8.13 -9.88 11.33
C GLU A 90 -7.98 -8.44 10.81
N ARG A 91 -8.63 -7.46 11.46
CA ARG A 91 -8.48 -6.04 11.20
C ARG A 91 -7.40 -5.48 12.13
N PHE A 92 -6.18 -5.45 11.61
CA PHE A 92 -4.90 -5.09 12.24
C PHE A 92 -4.76 -3.61 12.69
N PHE A 93 -5.85 -2.91 12.99
CA PHE A 93 -5.78 -1.47 13.26
C PHE A 93 -5.23 -1.09 14.63
N ASP A 94 -5.07 -2.03 15.56
CA ASP A 94 -4.94 -1.67 16.99
C ASP A 94 -3.72 -2.26 17.70
N MET A 95 -2.73 -2.79 16.97
CA MET A 95 -1.42 -2.98 17.57
C MET A 95 -0.64 -1.69 17.36
N TYR A 96 -0.32 -0.99 18.44
CA TYR A 96 0.62 0.12 18.41
C TYR A 96 1.96 -0.42 18.85
N SER A 97 3.03 -0.04 18.14
CA SER A 97 4.36 -0.56 18.41
C SER A 97 4.78 -0.16 19.83
N THR A 98 4.93 -1.15 20.70
CA THR A 98 5.47 -0.99 22.06
C THR A 98 6.88 -1.56 22.19
N ASP A 99 7.30 -2.35 21.20
CA ASP A 99 8.59 -3.03 21.13
C ASP A 99 8.92 -3.47 19.69
N ASP A 100 10.18 -3.85 19.46
CA ASP A 100 10.70 -4.27 18.14
C ASP A 100 9.89 -5.41 17.49
N PHE A 101 9.25 -6.28 18.28
CA PHE A 101 8.46 -7.38 17.74
C PHE A 101 7.13 -6.86 17.20
N SER A 102 6.44 -6.03 17.98
CA SER A 102 5.20 -5.38 17.56
C SER A 102 5.40 -4.47 16.34
N GLU A 103 6.53 -3.74 16.26
CA GLU A 103 6.88 -2.93 15.08
C GLU A 103 6.96 -3.80 13.81
N LYS A 104 7.72 -4.90 13.85
CA LYS A 104 7.87 -5.82 12.72
C LYS A 104 6.54 -6.46 12.33
N ALA A 105 5.74 -6.86 13.32
CA ALA A 105 4.42 -7.43 13.08
C ALA A 105 3.48 -6.41 12.39
N MET A 106 3.56 -5.14 12.78
CA MET A 106 2.79 -4.06 12.14
C MET A 106 3.26 -3.79 10.71
N ILE A 107 4.57 -3.77 10.46
CA ILE A 107 5.13 -3.60 9.10
C ILE A 107 4.64 -4.73 8.18
N GLU A 108 4.73 -5.99 8.62
CA GLU A 108 4.24 -7.13 7.83
C GLU A 108 2.71 -7.09 7.67
N GLY A 109 1.97 -6.72 8.72
CA GLY A 109 0.52 -6.50 8.64
C GLY A 109 0.15 -5.43 7.60
N ARG A 110 0.88 -4.33 7.57
CA ARG A 110 0.70 -3.23 6.62
C ARG A 110 0.98 -3.67 5.19
N LYS A 111 2.08 -4.40 4.94
CA LYS A 111 2.40 -4.99 3.63
C LYS A 111 1.28 -5.90 3.14
N ARG A 112 0.79 -6.78 4.02
CA ARG A 112 -0.34 -7.67 3.72
C ARG A 112 -1.61 -6.92 3.34
N LEU A 113 -1.92 -5.81 4.03
CA LEU A 113 -3.06 -4.97 3.68
C LEU A 113 -2.89 -4.34 2.31
N ILE A 114 -1.71 -3.80 1.99
CA ILE A 114 -1.43 -3.23 0.66
C ILE A 114 -1.56 -4.31 -0.42
N ASN A 115 -1.03 -5.51 -0.19
CA ASN A 115 -1.17 -6.62 -1.15
C ASN A 115 -2.64 -7.01 -1.34
N THR A 116 -3.39 -7.13 -0.24
CA THR A 116 -4.79 -7.60 -0.25
C THR A 116 -5.74 -6.58 -0.88
N TYR A 117 -5.55 -5.29 -0.57
CA TYR A 117 -6.49 -4.23 -0.91
C TYR A 117 -6.00 -3.32 -2.02
N MET A 118 -4.72 -3.27 -2.36
CA MET A 118 -4.26 -2.42 -3.45
C MET A 118 -3.84 -3.25 -4.65
N ILE A 119 -3.11 -4.34 -4.45
CA ILE A 119 -2.56 -5.12 -5.58
C ILE A 119 -3.54 -6.21 -6.06
N ALA A 120 -4.03 -7.06 -5.16
CA ALA A 120 -4.91 -8.17 -5.52
C ALA A 120 -6.18 -7.78 -6.30
N PRO A 121 -6.82 -6.61 -6.11
CA PRO A 121 -7.97 -6.21 -6.92
C PRO A 121 -7.70 -6.13 -8.42
N PHE A 122 -6.50 -5.71 -8.84
CA PHE A 122 -6.12 -5.68 -10.26
C PHE A 122 -6.13 -7.08 -10.85
N TYR A 123 -5.58 -8.06 -10.13
CA TYR A 123 -5.61 -9.45 -10.58
C TYR A 123 -7.03 -10.03 -10.60
N ARG A 124 -7.88 -9.70 -9.62
CA ARG A 124 -9.29 -10.11 -9.62
C ARG A 124 -10.02 -9.60 -10.86
N VAL A 125 -9.78 -8.35 -11.24
CA VAL A 125 -10.30 -7.79 -12.51
C VAL A 125 -9.81 -8.61 -13.69
N CYS A 126 -8.51 -8.89 -13.77
CA CYS A 126 -7.91 -9.63 -14.89
C CYS A 126 -8.45 -11.06 -15.00
N MET A 127 -8.78 -11.70 -13.87
CA MET A 127 -9.42 -13.01 -13.82
C MET A 127 -10.92 -12.98 -14.14
N GLY A 128 -11.55 -11.80 -14.24
CA GLY A 128 -13.00 -11.66 -14.45
C GLY A 128 -13.82 -11.80 -13.16
N LEU A 129 -13.19 -11.74 -11.99
CA LEU A 129 -13.82 -11.92 -10.67
C LEU A 129 -14.33 -10.62 -10.03
N TYR A 130 -14.37 -9.51 -10.77
CA TYR A 130 -14.73 -8.19 -10.22
C TYR A 130 -16.15 -8.16 -9.61
N ARG A 131 -17.10 -8.97 -10.11
CA ARG A 131 -18.53 -8.99 -9.69
C ARG A 131 -18.98 -10.24 -8.93
N GLU A 132 -18.12 -11.22 -8.65
CA GLU A 132 -18.60 -12.40 -7.94
C GLU A 132 -18.99 -12.02 -6.50
N GLU A 133 -20.30 -11.99 -6.22
CA GLU A 133 -20.92 -11.73 -4.91
C GLU A 133 -20.48 -12.70 -3.81
N SER A 134 -19.71 -13.72 -4.14
CA SER A 134 -18.95 -14.43 -3.13
C SER A 134 -17.92 -13.45 -2.60
N SER A 135 -18.17 -12.87 -1.43
CA SER A 135 -17.11 -12.47 -0.51
C SER A 135 -16.17 -13.67 -0.45
N PRO A 136 -15.05 -13.68 -1.21
CA PRO A 136 -14.19 -14.83 -1.21
C PRO A 136 -13.48 -14.64 0.12
N GLY A 137 -13.90 -15.40 1.14
CA GLY A 137 -13.48 -15.24 2.53
C GLY A 137 -12.02 -14.83 2.53
N VAL A 138 -11.78 -13.60 2.99
CA VAL A 138 -10.62 -12.76 2.63
C VAL A 138 -9.45 -13.64 2.21
N VAL A 139 -9.24 -13.79 0.89
CA VAL A 139 -8.09 -14.59 0.46
C VAL A 139 -6.88 -13.78 0.88
N HIS A 140 -6.27 -14.24 1.96
CA HIS A 140 -5.13 -13.61 2.59
C HIS A 140 -3.92 -14.05 1.79
N TYR A 141 -3.48 -13.16 0.90
CA TYR A 141 -2.30 -13.39 0.09
C TYR A 141 -1.08 -12.99 0.92
N ASP A 142 -0.41 -13.99 1.50
CA ASP A 142 0.86 -13.79 2.21
C ASP A 142 2.00 -13.39 1.25
N ASN A 143 1.88 -13.74 -0.04
CA ASN A 143 2.79 -13.33 -1.11
C ASN A 143 2.04 -13.36 -2.45
N ILE A 144 2.22 -12.34 -3.28
CA ILE A 144 1.66 -12.31 -4.64
C ILE A 144 2.32 -13.32 -5.58
N GLU A 145 3.52 -13.81 -5.26
CA GLU A 145 4.12 -14.93 -6.01
C GLU A 145 3.35 -16.24 -5.85
N ASN A 146 2.51 -16.36 -4.81
CA ASN A 146 1.57 -17.48 -4.65
C ASN A 146 0.26 -17.24 -5.41
N PHE A 147 0.15 -16.12 -6.15
CA PHE A 147 -0.93 -15.87 -7.08
C PHE A 147 -0.70 -16.74 -8.31
N ASP A 148 -1.21 -17.97 -8.27
CA ASP A 148 -1.11 -18.91 -9.38
C ASP A 148 -2.03 -18.42 -10.54
N ALA A 149 -1.51 -17.44 -11.28
CA ALA A 149 -2.15 -16.72 -12.36
C ALA A 149 -2.66 -17.63 -13.49
N GLU A 150 -2.12 -18.85 -13.61
CA GLU A 150 -2.43 -19.75 -14.71
C GLU A 150 -3.80 -20.44 -14.60
N TYR A 151 -4.44 -20.50 -13.42
CA TYR A 151 -5.42 -21.58 -13.20
C TYR A 151 -6.88 -21.23 -12.94
N ILE A 152 -7.27 -19.96 -12.77
CA ILE A 152 -8.68 -19.68 -12.39
C ILE A 152 -9.61 -19.52 -13.61
N HIS A 153 -9.15 -19.01 -14.76
CA HIS A 153 -10.01 -18.86 -15.96
C HIS A 153 -9.31 -18.99 -17.32
N GLY A 154 -8.06 -19.47 -17.39
CA GLY A 154 -7.31 -19.54 -18.65
C GLY A 154 -7.02 -18.17 -19.28
N ARG A 155 -6.95 -17.13 -18.44
CA ARG A 155 -6.62 -15.75 -18.84
C ARG A 155 -5.18 -15.45 -18.47
N ASP A 156 -4.46 -14.81 -19.39
CA ASP A 156 -3.09 -14.34 -19.16
C ASP A 156 -3.13 -13.03 -18.36
N THR A 157 -3.21 -13.15 -17.03
CA THR A 157 -3.38 -11.98 -16.15
C THR A 157 -2.19 -11.03 -16.18
N GLU A 158 -0.96 -11.55 -16.29
CA GLU A 158 0.25 -10.75 -16.44
C GLU A 158 0.22 -9.92 -17.72
N LYS A 159 -0.19 -10.52 -18.84
CA LYS A 159 -0.38 -9.77 -20.08
C LYS A 159 -1.46 -8.70 -19.95
N ILE A 160 -2.60 -9.03 -19.34
CA ILE A 160 -3.70 -8.05 -19.16
C ILE A 160 -3.24 -6.85 -18.31
N ILE A 161 -2.52 -7.08 -17.21
CA ILE A 161 -1.99 -6.01 -16.35
C ILE A 161 -0.92 -5.21 -17.09
N SER A 162 -0.02 -5.87 -17.82
CA SER A 162 1.02 -5.16 -18.56
C SER A 162 0.49 -4.38 -19.76
N ASP A 163 -0.66 -4.76 -20.31
CA ASP A 163 -1.37 -4.00 -21.35
C ASP A 163 -2.26 -2.87 -20.79
N MET A 164 -2.42 -2.74 -19.47
CA MET A 164 -3.22 -1.70 -18.81
C MET A 164 -2.87 -0.27 -19.27
N GLU A 165 -3.88 0.56 -19.56
CA GLU A 165 -3.68 1.98 -19.89
C GLU A 165 -3.90 2.84 -18.65
N ILE A 166 -2.99 3.78 -18.39
CA ILE A 166 -3.11 4.76 -17.31
C ILE A 166 -3.53 6.09 -17.94
N GLY A 167 -4.69 6.60 -17.53
CA GLY A 167 -5.25 7.86 -17.99
C GLY A 167 -4.87 9.04 -17.11
N GLU A 168 -5.77 10.00 -16.99
CA GLU A 168 -5.56 11.19 -16.17
C GLU A 168 -5.67 10.89 -14.66
N ILE A 169 -4.92 11.65 -13.87
CA ILE A 169 -4.95 11.62 -12.40
C ILE A 169 -5.50 12.95 -11.93
N TYR A 170 -6.52 12.88 -11.08
CA TYR A 170 -7.22 14.03 -10.52
C TYR A 170 -7.10 14.03 -9.01
N ARG A 171 -7.09 15.22 -8.41
CA ARG A 171 -7.41 15.35 -6.98
C ARG A 171 -8.91 15.33 -6.82
N LEU A 172 -9.40 14.65 -5.81
CA LEU A 172 -10.84 14.51 -5.61
C LEU A 172 -11.52 15.83 -5.27
N GLU A 173 -10.81 16.75 -4.61
CA GLU A 173 -11.24 18.13 -4.39
C GLU A 173 -11.46 18.93 -5.69
N GLU A 174 -10.86 18.49 -6.80
CA GLU A 174 -11.06 19.06 -8.14
C GLU A 174 -12.26 18.41 -8.87
N LEU A 175 -12.89 17.39 -8.27
CA LEU A 175 -14.04 16.66 -8.81
C LEU A 175 -15.31 16.96 -7.97
N PRO A 176 -15.89 18.18 -8.09
CA PRO A 176 -16.98 18.66 -7.22
C PRO A 176 -18.30 17.89 -7.35
N TYR A 177 -18.41 16.97 -8.30
CA TYR A 177 -19.60 16.15 -8.51
C TYR A 177 -19.40 14.68 -8.11
N ALA A 178 -18.16 14.24 -7.81
CA ALA A 178 -17.83 12.83 -7.68
C ALA A 178 -18.33 12.19 -6.37
N LEU A 179 -18.56 13.01 -5.34
CA LEU A 179 -19.03 12.57 -4.04
C LEU A 179 -20.22 13.42 -3.67
N ASN A 180 -21.33 12.80 -3.27
CA ASN A 180 -22.49 13.49 -2.68
C ASN A 180 -22.15 13.97 -1.25
N ILE A 181 -21.04 14.70 -1.09
CA ILE A 181 -20.42 15.17 0.15
C ILE A 181 -19.99 16.62 -0.06
N SER A 182 -20.24 17.49 0.91
CA SER A 182 -19.86 18.91 0.80
C SER A 182 -18.35 19.13 0.93
N GLU A 183 -17.82 20.23 0.37
CA GLU A 183 -16.40 20.62 0.52
C GLU A 183 -15.98 20.73 1.99
N GLU A 184 -16.87 21.21 2.87
CA GLU A 184 -16.62 21.33 4.31
C GLU A 184 -16.50 19.96 4.99
N GLU A 185 -17.35 19.01 4.62
CA GLU A 185 -17.26 17.62 5.11
C GLU A 185 -15.99 16.93 4.62
N ILE A 186 -15.60 17.14 3.35
CA ILE A 186 -14.34 16.62 2.80
C ILE A 186 -13.15 17.19 3.61
N ALA A 187 -13.10 18.51 3.78
CA ALA A 187 -12.03 19.16 4.54
C ALA A 187 -11.95 18.66 5.99
N GLY A 188 -13.10 18.49 6.66
CA GLY A 188 -13.16 17.95 8.02
C GLY A 188 -12.64 16.50 8.12
N LEU A 189 -12.98 15.65 7.15
CA LEU A 189 -12.50 14.26 7.11
C LEU A 189 -11.00 14.18 6.82
N LEU A 190 -10.47 15.06 5.96
CA LEU A 190 -9.03 15.13 5.67
C LEU A 190 -8.24 15.66 6.88
N ASP A 191 -8.74 16.68 7.58
CA ASP A 191 -8.11 17.20 8.81
C ASP A 191 -8.05 16.14 9.92
N GLN A 192 -9.13 15.39 10.13
CA GLN A 192 -9.13 14.26 11.07
C GLN A 192 -8.10 13.20 10.68
N ARG A 193 -8.06 12.82 9.40
CA ARG A 193 -7.10 11.84 8.88
C ARG A 193 -5.66 12.30 9.04
N GLN A 194 -5.38 13.58 8.79
CA GLN A 194 -4.06 14.14 8.92
C GLN A 194 -3.54 14.04 10.37
N LYS A 195 -4.41 14.30 11.35
CA LYS A 195 -4.09 14.17 12.78
C LYS A 195 -3.82 12.72 13.18
N ILE A 196 -4.66 11.78 12.73
CA ILE A 196 -4.49 10.34 13.02
C ILE A 196 -3.16 9.83 12.45
N LEU A 197 -2.85 10.18 11.20
CA LEU A 197 -1.65 9.71 10.51
C LEU A 197 -0.40 10.52 10.85
N GLN A 198 -0.54 11.60 11.63
CA GLN A 198 0.50 12.60 11.90
C GLN A 198 1.23 13.04 10.61
N ALA A 199 0.50 13.18 9.52
CA ALA A 199 1.04 13.55 8.23
C ALA A 199 1.20 15.08 8.11
N ASP A 200 2.20 15.52 7.35
CA ASP A 200 2.38 16.93 7.03
C ASP A 200 1.25 17.44 6.12
N ASP A 201 0.73 16.55 5.25
CA ASP A 201 -0.35 16.81 4.31
C ASP A 201 -1.01 15.49 3.86
N ILE A 202 -2.24 15.57 3.36
CA ILE A 202 -2.99 14.43 2.80
C ILE A 202 -3.66 14.86 1.49
N ALA A 203 -3.59 13.99 0.50
CA ALA A 203 -4.31 14.14 -0.75
C ALA A 203 -5.18 12.91 -1.01
N VAL A 204 -6.26 13.12 -1.73
CA VAL A 204 -7.13 12.05 -2.20
C VAL A 204 -7.20 12.16 -3.71
N LEU A 205 -6.85 11.07 -4.37
CA LEU A 205 -6.64 11.01 -5.80
C LEU A 205 -7.60 10.01 -6.44
N ALA A 206 -7.97 10.30 -7.68
CA ALA A 206 -8.62 9.38 -8.60
C ALA A 206 -7.74 9.26 -9.85
N ALA A 207 -7.54 8.05 -10.37
CA ALA A 207 -6.90 7.86 -11.66
C ALA A 207 -7.76 6.98 -12.57
N GLU A 208 -7.86 7.40 -13.82
CA GLU A 208 -8.49 6.61 -14.88
C GLU A 208 -7.57 5.47 -15.30
N ILE A 209 -8.13 4.27 -15.42
CA ILE A 209 -7.40 3.08 -15.82
C ILE A 209 -8.27 2.27 -16.79
N ARG A 210 -7.70 1.81 -17.90
CA ARG A 210 -8.33 0.79 -18.75
C ARG A 210 -7.62 -0.55 -18.58
N ILE A 211 -8.37 -1.58 -18.20
CA ILE A 211 -7.89 -2.96 -18.06
C ILE A 211 -8.77 -3.84 -18.94
N ASP A 212 -8.18 -4.61 -19.85
CA ASP A 212 -8.91 -5.57 -20.69
C ASP A 212 -10.06 -4.95 -21.51
N GLY A 213 -9.89 -3.69 -21.92
CA GLY A 213 -10.90 -2.95 -22.69
C GLY A 213 -12.03 -2.31 -21.86
N GLU A 214 -12.03 -2.51 -20.54
CA GLU A 214 -13.02 -1.93 -19.62
C GLU A 214 -12.41 -0.77 -18.83
N ASP A 215 -13.22 0.25 -18.55
CA ASP A 215 -12.80 1.48 -17.87
C ASP A 215 -13.05 1.43 -16.36
N TYR A 216 -12.03 1.81 -15.59
CA TYR A 216 -11.99 1.83 -14.15
C TYR A 216 -11.47 3.17 -13.62
N ILE A 217 -11.85 3.48 -12.39
CA ILE A 217 -11.27 4.52 -11.55
C ILE A 217 -10.60 3.84 -10.36
N ILE A 218 -9.32 4.09 -10.15
CA ILE A 218 -8.66 3.77 -8.88
C ILE A 218 -8.70 5.01 -7.99
N LEU A 219 -9.18 4.82 -6.77
CA LEU A 219 -9.10 5.81 -5.73
C LEU A 219 -7.86 5.54 -4.88
N MET A 220 -7.23 6.60 -4.38
CA MET A 220 -6.06 6.49 -3.51
C MET A 220 -6.05 7.63 -2.48
N GLN A 221 -5.74 7.30 -1.22
CA GLN A 221 -5.28 8.30 -0.26
C GLN A 221 -3.76 8.32 -0.29
N SER A 222 -3.17 9.51 -0.40
CA SER A 222 -1.72 9.71 -0.34
C SER A 222 -1.39 10.62 0.84
N VAL A 223 -0.25 10.38 1.47
CA VAL A 223 0.22 11.08 2.67
C VAL A 223 1.59 11.70 2.42
N CYS A 224 1.81 12.88 2.98
CA CYS A 224 3.09 13.56 2.93
C CYS A 224 3.81 13.47 4.28
N TYR A 225 5.05 12.99 4.26
CA TYR A 225 5.97 13.03 5.39
C TYR A 225 7.30 13.64 4.96
N GLY A 226 7.75 14.69 5.62
CA GLY A 226 9.03 15.34 5.31
C GLY A 226 9.12 15.86 3.87
N LYS A 227 8.00 16.35 3.31
CA LYS A 227 7.85 16.79 1.89
C LYS A 227 7.94 15.67 0.85
N LYS A 228 7.83 14.40 1.28
CA LYS A 228 7.78 13.25 0.38
C LYS A 228 6.42 12.60 0.47
N TRP A 229 5.86 12.30 -0.70
CA TRP A 229 4.54 11.72 -0.86
C TRP A 229 4.63 10.21 -1.02
N TYR A 230 3.70 9.54 -0.35
CA TYR A 230 3.55 8.09 -0.31
C TYR A 230 2.08 7.71 -0.49
N ASN A 231 1.81 6.56 -1.09
CA ASN A 231 0.47 5.98 -1.08
C ASN A 231 0.14 5.46 0.32
N PHE A 232 -1.08 5.70 0.79
CA PHE A 232 -1.62 5.11 2.00
C PHE A 232 -2.57 3.97 1.63
N MET A 233 -3.89 4.13 1.58
CA MET A 233 -4.84 3.22 0.90
C MET A 233 -6.20 3.91 0.71
N ALA A 234 -6.96 3.57 -0.33
CA ALA A 234 -8.36 3.99 -0.46
C ALA A 234 -9.30 3.27 0.51
N SER A 235 -9.06 1.96 0.67
CA SER A 235 -9.30 1.12 1.86
C SER A 235 -9.92 1.76 3.10
N GLU A 236 -9.17 2.72 3.60
CA GLU A 236 -9.32 3.25 4.95
C GLU A 236 -9.89 4.66 4.93
N ASN A 237 -10.04 5.27 3.75
CA ASN A 237 -10.54 6.63 3.66
C ASN A 237 -12.07 6.63 3.86
N PRO A 238 -12.58 7.37 4.87
CA PRO A 238 -14.02 7.44 5.13
C PRO A 238 -14.82 8.00 3.96
N LEU A 239 -14.21 8.81 3.09
CA LEU A 239 -14.83 9.32 1.85
C LEU A 239 -15.24 8.21 0.89
N PHE A 240 -14.60 7.05 0.98
CA PHE A 240 -14.77 5.94 0.04
C PHE A 240 -15.40 4.69 0.65
N LYS A 241 -15.74 4.74 1.95
CA LYS A 241 -16.11 3.56 2.75
C LYS A 241 -17.36 2.82 2.26
N ALA A 242 -18.19 3.43 1.42
CA ALA A 242 -19.36 2.81 0.79
C ALA A 242 -19.08 2.21 -0.60
N GLN A 243 -17.89 2.41 -1.17
CA GLN A 243 -17.58 2.15 -2.58
C GLN A 243 -16.37 1.23 -2.83
N THR A 244 -15.63 0.77 -1.80
CA THR A 244 -14.27 0.21 -1.99
C THR A 244 -14.07 -1.23 -1.51
N ASP A 245 -15.04 -2.12 -1.68
CA ASP A 245 -14.83 -3.56 -1.41
C ASP A 245 -13.70 -4.16 -2.28
N ASN A 246 -13.38 -3.50 -3.40
CA ASN A 246 -12.26 -3.80 -4.30
C ASN A 246 -11.07 -2.84 -4.11
N GLY A 247 -10.89 -2.31 -2.90
CA GLY A 247 -9.63 -1.66 -2.56
C GLY A 247 -9.39 -0.29 -3.21
N GLY A 248 -10.46 0.36 -3.64
CA GLY A 248 -10.41 1.64 -4.36
C GLY A 248 -10.64 1.51 -5.86
N LEU A 249 -10.57 0.30 -6.43
CA LEU A 249 -10.79 0.08 -7.86
C LEU A 249 -12.29 -0.09 -8.15
N ILE A 250 -12.85 0.84 -8.92
CA ILE A 250 -14.28 0.92 -9.23
C ILE A 250 -14.44 0.97 -10.75
N ARG A 251 -15.39 0.24 -11.33
CA ARG A 251 -15.72 0.41 -12.75
C ARG A 251 -16.30 1.81 -12.98
N ALA A 252 -15.89 2.47 -14.07
CA ALA A 252 -16.35 3.82 -14.37
C ALA A 252 -17.88 3.92 -14.55
N ASP A 253 -18.54 2.84 -15.00
CA ASP A 253 -20.01 2.76 -15.14
C ASP A 253 -20.74 2.57 -13.79
N GLU A 254 -20.06 2.13 -12.75
CA GLU A 254 -20.58 2.02 -11.38
C GLU A 254 -20.41 3.31 -10.59
N LEU A 255 -19.47 4.17 -11.01
CA LEU A 255 -19.26 5.50 -10.47
C LEU A 255 -20.31 6.52 -10.98
N ILE A 256 -21.35 6.09 -11.73
CA ILE A 256 -22.48 6.96 -12.08
C ILE A 256 -23.10 7.46 -10.78
N LEU A 257 -22.69 8.68 -10.47
CA LEU A 257 -23.06 9.52 -9.35
C LEU A 257 -24.57 9.45 -9.16
N LYS A 258 -25.00 8.62 -8.21
CA LYS A 258 -26.34 8.72 -7.62
C LYS A 258 -26.39 9.91 -6.70
#